data_AF-A0A653R2T6-F1
#
_entry.id   AF-A0A653R2T6-F1
#
_cell.length_a   1.000
_cell.length_b   1.000
_cell.length_c   1.000
_cell.angle_alpha   90.00
_cell.angle_beta   90.00
_cell.angle_gamma   90.00
#
_symmetry.space_group_name_H-M   'P 1'
#
loop_
_entity.id
_entity.type
_entity.pdbx_description
1 polymer ?
#
loop_
_entity_poly.entity_id
_entity_poly.type
_entity_poly.pdbx_seq_one_letter_code
_entity_poly.pdbx_strand_id
1 'polypeptide(L)'
;MNDTIKNLLCFSSLLLIFCCGTENDMQDIVPINETTGTIILSGVETSELGTALSIGNIEVANTALTGTDKSVILLSDNISVSDNEFVYDDDQNGFVIVAADFSAGGSTSVEKTISMTIVKNGVEYRHACSTPNLNIFTDCGENFRIDFDGNTVIFDNTTVINTDNDSILTLDGTVTWN
;
A
#
# COMPACT_ATOMS: atom_id res chain seq x y z
N MET A 1 14.07 51.90 -41.43
CA MET A 1 15.23 52.77 -41.70
C MET A 1 15.65 53.37 -40.37
N ASN A 2 16.96 53.42 -40.18
CA ASN A 2 17.72 53.45 -38.95
C ASN A 2 17.53 54.65 -38.00
N ASP A 3 17.95 54.40 -36.75
CA ASP A 3 18.50 55.31 -35.73
C ASP A 3 17.52 56.21 -34.96
N THR A 4 17.56 56.31 -33.63
CA THR A 4 18.78 56.66 -32.88
C THR A 4 18.62 56.38 -31.37
N ILE A 5 19.65 55.79 -30.78
CA ILE A 5 19.90 55.63 -29.35
C ILE A 5 20.14 57.00 -28.68
N LYS A 6 19.57 57.22 -27.49
CA LYS A 6 20.13 58.18 -26.52
C LYS A 6 20.18 57.56 -25.13
N ASN A 7 21.38 57.17 -24.73
CA ASN A 7 21.77 57.01 -23.34
C ASN A 7 21.57 58.34 -22.61
N LEU A 8 20.85 58.34 -21.50
CA LEU A 8 20.98 59.37 -20.47
C LEU A 8 21.12 58.70 -19.11
N LEU A 9 22.37 58.67 -18.65
CA LEU A 9 22.78 58.39 -17.29
C LEU A 9 22.05 59.33 -16.33
N CYS A 10 21.37 58.77 -15.33
CA CYS A 10 21.12 59.49 -14.08
C CYS A 10 21.61 58.62 -12.92
N PHE A 11 22.75 59.04 -12.38
CA PHE A 11 23.30 58.62 -11.10
C PHE A 11 22.29 58.96 -9.99
N SER A 12 21.90 57.99 -9.18
CA SER A 12 21.40 58.28 -7.83
C SER A 12 21.70 57.13 -6.89
N SER A 13 22.75 57.35 -6.10
CA SER A 13 22.85 57.04 -4.67
C SER A 13 22.45 55.64 -4.18
N LEU A 14 23.47 54.80 -4.09
CA LEU A 14 23.83 53.91 -2.97
C LEU A 14 22.86 53.89 -1.76
N LEU A 15 22.19 52.75 -1.54
CA LEU A 15 21.80 52.27 -0.22
C LEU A 15 22.13 50.77 -0.14
N LEU A 16 23.16 50.43 0.63
CA LEU A 16 23.53 49.06 0.98
C LEU A 16 22.65 48.62 2.15
N ILE A 17 21.83 47.59 1.95
CA ILE A 17 21.33 46.75 3.03
C ILE A 17 21.68 45.31 2.68
N PHE A 18 22.59 44.75 3.48
CA PHE A 18 22.80 43.31 3.58
C PHE A 18 21.52 42.67 4.14
N CYS A 19 20.90 41.77 3.37
CA CYS A 19 20.17 40.65 3.94
C CYS A 19 20.59 39.39 3.17
N CYS A 20 21.36 38.57 3.87
CA CYS A 20 21.63 37.19 3.55
C CYS A 20 20.30 36.43 3.69
N GLY A 21 19.85 35.81 2.61
CA GLY A 21 18.74 34.88 2.61
C GLY A 21 19.08 33.78 1.62
N THR A 22 19.80 32.76 2.10
CA THR A 22 19.82 31.47 1.41
C THR A 22 18.40 30.91 1.52
N GLU A 23 17.64 31.00 0.44
CA GLU A 23 16.44 30.20 0.25
C GLU A 23 16.93 28.75 0.11
N ASN A 24 17.09 28.07 1.24
CA ASN A 24 17.10 26.62 1.25
C ASN A 24 15.69 26.23 0.83
N ASP A 25 15.54 25.75 -0.40
CA ASP A 25 14.44 24.89 -0.78
C ASP A 25 14.44 23.70 0.18
N MET A 26 13.67 23.80 1.26
CA MET A 26 13.20 22.63 1.98
C MET A 26 12.31 21.89 1.00
N GLN A 27 12.88 20.89 0.32
CA GLN A 27 12.08 19.77 -0.13
C GLN A 27 11.36 19.27 1.12
N ASP A 28 10.04 19.44 1.14
CA ASP A 28 9.19 18.69 2.05
C ASP A 28 9.52 17.21 1.80
N ILE A 29 10.32 16.64 2.69
CA ILE A 29 10.52 15.21 2.76
C ILE A 29 9.16 14.69 3.21
N VAL A 30 8.32 14.30 2.25
CA VAL A 30 7.15 13.46 2.53
C VAL A 30 7.70 12.29 3.36
N PRO A 31 7.23 12.07 4.59
CA PRO A 31 7.65 10.93 5.36
C PRO A 31 7.34 9.69 4.51
N ILE A 32 8.39 9.02 4.04
CA ILE A 32 8.23 7.67 3.54
C ILE A 32 7.77 6.86 4.75
N ASN A 33 6.51 6.44 4.77
CA ASN A 33 6.03 5.48 5.75
C ASN A 33 6.84 4.20 5.52
N GLU A 34 7.89 4.00 6.32
CA GLU A 34 8.76 2.84 6.19
C GLU A 34 7.92 1.59 6.46
N THR A 35 7.61 0.87 5.38
CA THR A 35 6.87 -0.39 5.44
C THR A 35 7.86 -1.50 5.25
N THR A 36 7.83 -2.48 6.15
CA THR A 36 8.70 -3.65 6.06
C THR A 36 7.93 -4.91 6.37
N GLY A 37 8.17 -5.94 5.56
CA GLY A 37 7.56 -7.23 5.78
C GLY A 37 7.71 -8.15 4.58
N THR A 38 7.72 -9.45 4.85
CA THR A 38 7.60 -10.48 3.83
C THR A 38 6.56 -11.47 4.30
N ILE A 39 5.66 -11.83 3.40
CA ILE A 39 4.67 -12.89 3.61
C ILE A 39 5.18 -14.12 2.85
N ILE A 40 5.42 -15.20 3.57
CA ILE A 40 5.75 -16.51 3.02
C ILE A 40 4.46 -17.18 2.57
N LEU A 41 4.50 -17.75 1.37
CA LEU A 41 3.40 -18.48 0.77
C LEU A 41 3.70 -19.97 0.78
N SER A 42 2.72 -20.77 1.19
CA SER A 42 2.73 -22.23 1.02
C SER A 42 1.40 -22.71 0.47
N GLY A 43 1.42 -23.82 -0.27
CA GLY A 43 0.24 -24.34 -0.96
C GLY A 43 0.53 -24.76 -2.39
N VAL A 44 -0.48 -25.33 -3.05
CA VAL A 44 -0.31 -25.96 -4.38
C VAL A 44 0.00 -24.94 -5.48
N GLU A 45 -0.41 -23.67 -5.32
CA GLU A 45 -0.20 -22.61 -6.32
C GLU A 45 1.17 -21.92 -6.22
N THR A 46 2.00 -22.29 -5.24
CA THR A 46 3.31 -21.66 -5.06
C THR A 46 4.30 -21.99 -6.19
N SER A 47 4.04 -23.03 -6.98
CA SER A 47 4.79 -23.29 -8.23
C SER A 47 4.59 -22.18 -9.27
N GLU A 48 3.42 -21.54 -9.29
CA GLU A 48 3.04 -20.49 -10.22
C GLU A 48 3.31 -19.10 -9.64
N LEU A 49 2.93 -18.88 -8.38
CA LEU A 49 2.97 -17.57 -7.71
C LEU A 49 4.35 -17.23 -7.15
N GLY A 50 5.15 -18.26 -6.82
CA GLY A 50 6.32 -18.14 -5.95
C GLY A 50 5.97 -18.39 -4.48
N THR A 51 6.98 -18.29 -3.62
CA THR A 51 6.87 -18.66 -2.19
C THR A 51 6.94 -17.47 -1.24
N ALA A 52 7.03 -16.23 -1.75
CA ALA A 52 7.14 -15.04 -0.92
C ALA A 52 6.62 -13.80 -1.63
N LEU A 53 5.98 -12.91 -0.86
CA LEU A 53 5.56 -11.57 -1.25
C LEU A 53 6.30 -10.56 -0.38
N SER A 54 7.10 -9.70 -1.00
CA SER A 54 7.77 -8.60 -0.31
C SER A 54 6.88 -7.37 -0.34
N ILE A 55 6.53 -6.82 0.82
CA ILE A 55 5.69 -5.62 0.90
C ILE A 55 6.53 -4.40 0.55
N GLY A 56 6.06 -3.58 -0.38
CA GLY A 56 6.71 -2.34 -0.80
C GLY A 56 5.98 -1.09 -0.33
N ASN A 57 4.64 -1.09 -0.38
CA ASN A 57 3.82 0.04 0.05
C ASN A 57 2.65 -0.43 0.94
N ILE A 58 2.11 0.50 1.76
CA ILE A 58 0.94 0.26 2.60
C ILE A 58 0.01 1.47 2.62
N GLU A 59 -1.29 1.19 2.61
CA GLU A 59 -2.33 2.16 2.97
C GLU A 59 -3.04 1.68 4.23
N VAL A 60 -3.20 2.55 5.21
CA VAL A 60 -3.88 2.23 6.48
C VAL A 60 -5.17 3.03 6.57
N ALA A 61 -6.28 2.36 6.91
CA ALA A 61 -7.59 2.98 7.09
C ALA A 61 -8.08 3.80 5.88
N ASN A 62 -7.69 3.42 4.66
CA ASN A 62 -8.10 4.11 3.43
C ASN A 62 -9.57 3.79 3.06
N THR A 63 -10.48 4.52 3.71
CA THR A 63 -11.93 4.38 3.54
C THR A 63 -12.42 4.61 2.11
N ALA A 64 -11.70 5.39 1.30
CA ALA A 64 -12.08 5.65 -0.08
C ALA A 64 -11.94 4.39 -0.95
N LEU A 65 -10.91 3.58 -0.70
CA LEU A 65 -10.65 2.33 -1.41
C LEU A 65 -11.38 1.13 -0.80
N THR A 66 -11.49 1.05 0.52
CA THR A 66 -12.01 -0.16 1.20
C THR A 66 -13.41 -0.01 1.75
N GLY A 67 -13.94 1.22 1.83
CA GLY A 67 -15.20 1.53 2.49
C GLY A 67 -15.15 1.45 4.03
N THR A 68 -13.97 1.22 4.63
CA THR A 68 -13.80 1.09 6.08
C THR A 68 -12.47 1.64 6.58
N ASP A 69 -12.45 2.12 7.81
CA ASP A 69 -11.21 2.52 8.50
C ASP A 69 -10.54 1.33 9.21
N LYS A 70 -11.16 0.14 9.18
CA LYS A 70 -10.70 -1.09 9.84
C LYS A 70 -9.91 -2.01 8.91
N SER A 71 -9.15 -1.42 7.99
CA SER A 71 -8.40 -2.16 6.98
C SER A 71 -7.00 -1.61 6.78
N VAL A 72 -6.13 -2.49 6.30
CA VAL A 72 -4.85 -2.15 5.65
C VAL A 72 -4.86 -2.67 4.22
N ILE A 73 -4.14 -1.99 3.34
CA ILE A 73 -3.87 -2.42 1.97
C ILE A 73 -2.36 -2.60 1.86
N LEU A 74 -1.90 -3.83 1.66
CA LEU A 74 -0.50 -4.16 1.43
C LEU A 74 -0.26 -4.30 -0.06
N LEU A 75 0.77 -3.63 -0.55
CA LEU A 75 1.07 -3.50 -1.97
C LEU A 75 2.49 -3.96 -2.27
N SER A 76 2.71 -4.48 -3.47
CA SER A 76 4.04 -4.60 -4.02
C SER A 76 4.70 -3.23 -4.23
N ASP A 77 6.01 -3.20 -4.42
CA ASP A 77 6.82 -1.98 -4.55
C ASP A 77 6.46 -1.14 -5.77
N ASN A 78 6.01 -1.79 -6.85
CA ASN A 78 5.56 -1.19 -8.10
C ASN A 78 4.10 -0.69 -8.10
N ILE A 79 3.37 -0.86 -6.99
CA ILE A 79 1.98 -0.41 -6.84
C ILE A 79 1.91 0.60 -5.71
N SER A 80 1.42 1.79 -6.02
CA SER A 80 1.18 2.87 -5.05
C SER A 80 -0.27 3.32 -5.08
N VAL A 81 -0.66 4.18 -4.13
CA VAL A 81 -1.95 4.86 -4.15
C VAL A 81 -1.74 6.35 -4.33
N SER A 82 -2.45 6.92 -5.31
CA SER A 82 -2.48 8.35 -5.58
C SER A 82 -3.92 8.76 -5.87
N ASP A 83 -4.39 9.85 -5.26
CA ASP A 83 -5.78 10.31 -5.40
C ASP A 83 -6.85 9.24 -5.10
N ASN A 84 -6.54 8.30 -4.19
CA ASN A 84 -7.38 7.12 -3.86
C ASN A 84 -7.61 6.16 -5.05
N GLU A 85 -6.64 6.06 -5.95
CA GLU A 85 -6.60 5.08 -7.02
C GLU A 85 -5.25 4.34 -6.99
N PHE A 86 -5.25 3.07 -7.41
CA PHE A 86 -4.01 2.30 -7.57
C PHE A 86 -3.26 2.81 -8.80
N VAL A 87 -1.98 3.15 -8.62
CA VAL A 87 -1.06 3.53 -9.68
C VAL A 87 -0.02 2.42 -9.84
N TYR A 88 0.20 2.00 -11.08
CA TYR A 88 1.08 0.90 -11.45
C TYR A 88 2.24 1.42 -12.30
N ASP A 89 3.47 1.01 -11.98
CA ASP A 89 4.69 1.44 -12.69
C ASP A 89 4.99 0.66 -13.99
N ASP A 90 3.95 0.07 -14.61
CA ASP A 90 3.94 -0.57 -15.95
C ASP A 90 4.38 -2.05 -16.02
N ASP A 91 4.63 -2.72 -14.89
CA ASP A 91 4.79 -4.17 -14.82
C ASP A 91 3.48 -4.88 -14.46
N GLN A 92 3.10 -5.85 -15.29
CA GLN A 92 1.93 -6.72 -15.08
C GLN A 92 2.17 -7.77 -13.98
N ASN A 93 3.09 -7.50 -13.05
CA ASN A 93 3.42 -8.37 -11.92
C ASN A 93 3.28 -7.57 -10.65
N GLY A 94 2.66 -8.14 -9.63
CA GLY A 94 2.49 -7.44 -8.36
C GLY A 94 1.37 -8.06 -7.56
N PHE A 95 1.07 -7.47 -6.42
CA PHE A 95 -0.05 -7.91 -5.60
C PHE A 95 -0.68 -6.76 -4.83
N VAL A 96 -1.96 -6.94 -4.55
CA VAL A 96 -2.75 -6.10 -3.64
C VAL A 96 -3.39 -7.02 -2.62
N ILE A 97 -3.14 -6.79 -1.34
CA ILE A 97 -3.77 -7.52 -0.24
C ILE A 97 -4.55 -6.50 0.60
N VAL A 98 -5.88 -6.56 0.54
CA VAL A 98 -6.74 -5.83 1.45
C VAL A 98 -7.08 -6.75 2.61
N ALA A 99 -6.65 -6.37 3.81
CA ALA A 99 -6.89 -7.11 5.04
C ALA A 99 -7.67 -6.23 6.00
N ALA A 100 -8.77 -6.74 6.56
CA ALA A 100 -9.63 -6.00 7.48
C ALA A 100 -9.93 -6.82 8.75
N ASP A 101 -9.97 -6.12 9.88
CA ASP A 101 -10.28 -6.67 11.19
C ASP A 101 -11.35 -5.81 11.88
N PHE A 102 -12.58 -6.33 11.86
CA PHE A 102 -13.78 -5.75 12.43
C PHE A 102 -14.08 -6.26 13.84
N SER A 103 -13.18 -7.02 14.47
CA SER A 103 -13.41 -7.61 15.80
C SER A 103 -13.64 -6.55 16.89
N ALA A 104 -13.06 -5.36 16.72
CA ALA A 104 -13.27 -4.20 17.59
C ALA A 104 -14.47 -3.31 17.15
N GLY A 105 -15.29 -3.78 16.22
CA GLY A 105 -16.42 -3.06 15.62
C GLY A 105 -16.23 -2.82 14.12
N GLY A 106 -17.35 -2.68 13.39
CA GLY A 106 -17.36 -2.39 11.95
C GLY A 106 -18.25 -3.32 11.13
N SER A 107 -18.41 -4.56 11.57
CA SER A 107 -19.35 -5.53 11.00
C SER A 107 -19.90 -6.44 12.08
N THR A 108 -21.18 -6.80 11.95
CA THR A 108 -21.86 -7.73 12.89
C THR A 108 -21.83 -9.18 12.41
N SER A 109 -21.38 -9.42 11.17
CA SER A 109 -21.46 -10.72 10.50
C SER A 109 -20.10 -11.26 10.06
N VAL A 110 -19.09 -10.39 10.01
CA VAL A 110 -17.72 -10.73 9.62
C VAL A 110 -16.79 -10.06 10.60
N GLU A 111 -15.95 -10.84 11.26
CA GLU A 111 -14.93 -10.35 12.19
C GLU A 111 -13.65 -10.00 11.46
N LYS A 112 -13.24 -10.83 10.48
CA LYS A 112 -11.99 -10.65 9.75
C LYS A 112 -12.17 -11.05 8.30
N THR A 113 -11.46 -10.39 7.39
CA THR A 113 -11.47 -10.77 5.98
C THR A 113 -10.19 -10.36 5.29
N ILE A 114 -9.79 -11.14 4.30
CA ILE A 114 -8.73 -10.80 3.36
C ILE A 114 -9.31 -10.94 1.96
N SER A 115 -9.02 -9.95 1.11
CA SER A 115 -9.17 -10.03 -0.34
C SER A 115 -7.81 -9.76 -0.95
N MET A 116 -7.31 -10.69 -1.75
CA MET A 116 -5.98 -10.63 -2.32
C MET A 116 -6.04 -10.87 -3.81
N THR A 117 -5.32 -10.04 -4.56
CA THR A 117 -5.05 -10.25 -5.98
C THR A 117 -3.54 -10.33 -6.17
N ILE A 118 -3.06 -11.40 -6.82
CA ILE A 118 -1.68 -11.53 -7.28
C ILE A 118 -1.73 -11.58 -8.80
N VAL A 119 -1.01 -10.68 -9.46
CA VAL A 119 -0.81 -10.74 -10.92
C VAL A 119 0.58 -11.30 -11.17
N LYS A 120 0.66 -12.38 -11.95
CA LYS A 120 1.91 -13.00 -12.34
C LYS A 120 1.89 -13.36 -13.81
N ASN A 121 2.84 -12.81 -14.57
CA ASN A 121 2.97 -12.98 -16.02
C ASN A 121 1.66 -12.62 -16.77
N GLY A 122 0.96 -11.58 -16.33
CA GLY A 122 -0.32 -11.15 -16.90
C GLY A 122 -1.51 -12.06 -16.57
N VAL A 123 -1.34 -13.04 -15.69
CA VAL A 123 -2.44 -13.85 -15.15
C VAL A 123 -2.80 -13.34 -13.76
N GLU A 124 -4.08 -13.07 -13.55
CA GLU A 124 -4.64 -12.64 -12.27
C GLU A 124 -5.09 -13.84 -11.45
N TYR A 125 -4.67 -13.91 -10.19
CA TYR A 125 -5.09 -14.90 -9.22
C TYR A 125 -5.76 -14.17 -8.06
N ARG A 126 -7.02 -14.53 -7.78
CA ARG A 126 -7.86 -13.85 -6.80
C ARG A 126 -8.16 -14.79 -5.65
N HIS A 127 -7.81 -14.35 -4.45
CA HIS A 127 -7.97 -15.11 -3.24
C HIS A 127 -8.77 -14.34 -2.20
N ALA A 128 -9.49 -15.07 -1.36
CA ALA A 128 -10.22 -14.44 -0.26
C ALA A 128 -10.34 -15.36 0.96
N CYS A 129 -10.61 -14.77 2.11
CA CYS A 129 -11.05 -15.47 3.32
C CYS A 129 -12.01 -14.59 4.12
N SER A 130 -12.79 -15.23 4.99
CA SER A 130 -13.61 -14.52 5.98
C SER A 130 -13.72 -15.34 7.26
N THR A 131 -13.63 -14.68 8.41
CA THR A 131 -13.96 -15.25 9.72
C THR A 131 -15.20 -14.54 10.29
N PRO A 132 -16.25 -15.25 10.72
CA PRO A 132 -16.43 -16.70 10.60
C PRO A 132 -16.59 -17.13 9.13
N ASN A 133 -16.29 -18.39 8.82
CA ASN A 133 -16.51 -18.95 7.49
C ASN A 133 -17.98 -18.81 7.04
N LEU A 134 -18.20 -18.06 5.95
CA LEU A 134 -19.52 -17.78 5.37
C LEU A 134 -19.95 -18.77 4.26
N ASN A 135 -19.27 -19.91 4.11
CA ASN A 135 -19.44 -20.92 3.05
C ASN A 135 -19.20 -20.44 1.61
N ILE A 136 -18.72 -19.21 1.44
CA ILE A 136 -18.30 -18.65 0.14
C ILE A 136 -16.79 -18.49 0.05
N PHE A 137 -16.10 -18.41 1.19
CA PHE A 137 -14.65 -18.34 1.31
C PHE A 137 -14.19 -19.30 2.40
N THR A 138 -12.88 -19.59 2.45
CA THR A 138 -12.28 -20.28 3.59
C THR A 138 -12.23 -19.37 4.83
N ASP A 139 -12.01 -19.95 6.00
CA ASP A 139 -11.73 -19.19 7.22
C ASP A 139 -10.35 -18.52 7.12
N CYS A 140 -10.19 -17.30 7.65
CA CYS A 140 -8.89 -16.63 7.67
C CYS A 140 -7.90 -17.26 8.67
N GLY A 141 -8.37 -18.12 9.58
CA GLY A 141 -7.57 -18.66 10.66
C GLY A 141 -7.61 -17.77 11.90
N GLU A 142 -7.45 -18.39 13.07
CA GLU A 142 -7.65 -17.74 14.37
C GLU A 142 -6.59 -16.66 14.66
N ASN A 143 -5.36 -16.85 14.16
CA ASN A 143 -4.20 -16.05 14.52
C ASN A 143 -3.97 -14.83 13.60
N PHE A 144 -4.69 -14.74 12.47
CA PHE A 144 -4.69 -13.53 11.64
C PHE A 144 -5.19 -12.35 12.48
N ARG A 145 -4.44 -11.23 12.49
CA ARG A 145 -4.84 -10.03 13.24
C ARG A 145 -4.17 -8.78 12.72
N ILE A 146 -4.84 -7.64 12.94
CA ILE A 146 -4.31 -6.31 12.68
C ILE A 146 -4.26 -5.55 14.00
N ASP A 147 -3.08 -5.08 14.36
CA ASP A 147 -2.85 -4.17 15.48
C ASP A 147 -2.59 -2.77 14.93
N PHE A 148 -3.62 -1.93 14.89
CA PHE A 148 -3.53 -0.56 14.40
C PHE A 148 -2.75 0.36 15.34
N ASP A 149 -2.74 0.07 16.65
CA ASP A 149 -2.01 0.87 17.64
C ASP A 149 -0.51 0.49 17.65
N GLY A 150 -0.22 -0.80 17.47
CA GLY A 150 1.13 -1.35 17.33
C GLY A 150 1.68 -1.37 15.90
N ASN A 151 0.98 -0.75 14.95
CA ASN A 151 1.32 -0.68 13.53
C ASN A 151 1.78 -2.02 12.92
N THR A 152 1.04 -3.10 13.16
CA THR A 152 1.43 -4.44 12.73
C THR A 152 0.26 -5.24 12.15
N VAL A 153 0.52 -6.01 11.09
CA VAL A 153 -0.37 -7.08 10.59
C VAL A 153 0.35 -8.41 10.69
N ILE A 154 -0.32 -9.42 11.23
CA ILE A 154 0.25 -10.75 11.44
C ILE A 154 -0.58 -11.77 10.68
N PHE A 155 0.09 -12.49 9.79
CA PHE A 155 -0.38 -13.69 9.13
C PHE A 155 0.32 -14.88 9.81
N ASP A 156 -0.45 -15.77 10.43
CA ASP A 156 0.09 -16.94 11.13
C ASP A 156 -0.81 -18.12 10.80
N ASN A 157 -0.32 -18.97 9.91
CA ASN A 157 -1.07 -20.03 9.25
C ASN A 157 -2.43 -19.54 8.72
N THR A 158 -2.44 -18.32 8.18
CA THR A 158 -3.64 -17.67 7.63
C THR A 158 -3.97 -18.32 6.29
N THR A 159 -5.21 -18.76 6.08
CA THR A 159 -5.59 -19.39 4.81
C THR A 159 -6.47 -18.49 3.96
N VAL A 160 -6.24 -18.50 2.66
CA VAL A 160 -7.11 -17.87 1.64
C VAL A 160 -7.42 -18.89 0.55
N ILE A 161 -8.62 -18.82 -0.02
CA ILE A 161 -9.06 -19.69 -1.11
C ILE A 161 -9.00 -18.94 -2.42
N ASN A 162 -8.43 -19.56 -3.45
CA ASN A 162 -8.52 -19.05 -4.82
C ASN A 162 -9.97 -19.17 -5.31
N THR A 163 -10.54 -18.05 -5.72
CA THR A 163 -11.94 -17.91 -6.08
C THR A 163 -12.30 -18.54 -7.44
N ASP A 164 -11.31 -18.90 -8.25
CA ASP A 164 -11.50 -19.49 -9.57
C ASP A 164 -11.37 -21.01 -9.57
N ASN A 165 -10.60 -21.60 -8.65
CA ASN A 165 -10.28 -23.05 -8.67
C ASN A 165 -10.31 -23.74 -7.28
N ASP A 166 -10.71 -23.04 -6.23
CA ASP A 166 -10.83 -23.53 -4.85
C ASP A 166 -9.52 -23.99 -4.17
N SER A 167 -8.34 -23.72 -4.74
CA SER A 167 -7.08 -24.07 -4.08
C SER A 167 -6.82 -23.17 -2.87
N ILE A 168 -6.22 -23.76 -1.83
CA ILE A 168 -5.85 -23.04 -0.61
C ILE A 168 -4.39 -22.59 -0.69
N LEU A 169 -4.19 -21.32 -0.38
CA LEU A 169 -2.88 -20.73 -0.12
C LEU A 169 -2.80 -20.36 1.37
N THR A 170 -1.67 -20.68 1.99
CA THR A 170 -1.37 -20.31 3.38
C THR A 170 -0.34 -19.18 3.41
N LEU A 171 -0.61 -18.17 4.23
CA LEU A 171 0.19 -16.97 4.42
C LEU A 171 0.79 -16.97 5.82
N ASP A 172 2.10 -16.80 5.89
CA ASP A 172 2.86 -16.67 7.13
C ASP A 172 3.80 -15.47 7.07
N GLY A 173 3.64 -14.51 7.97
CA GLY A 173 4.45 -13.30 7.94
C GLY A 173 4.00 -12.24 8.92
N THR A 174 4.86 -11.25 9.10
CA THR A 174 4.54 -10.06 9.88
C THR A 174 4.94 -8.84 9.07
N VAL A 175 4.04 -7.87 9.01
CA VAL A 175 4.24 -6.61 8.30
C VAL A 175 4.08 -5.48 9.30
N THR A 176 5.04 -4.57 9.32
CA THR A 176 5.06 -3.43 10.23
C THR A 176 5.20 -2.12 9.45
N TRP A 177 4.60 -1.05 9.96
CA TRP A 177 4.72 0.31 9.42
C TRP A 177 5.05 1.34 10.49
N ASN A 178 5.57 2.50 10.08
CA ASN A 178 5.89 3.64 10.94
C ASN A 178 5.12 4.88 10.52
#